data_AF-A0A9X3XWL4-F1
#
_entry.id   AF-A0A9X3XWL4-F1
#
_cell.length_a   1.000
_cell.length_b   1.000
_cell.length_c   1.000
_cell.angle_alpha   90.00
_cell.angle_beta   90.00
_cell.angle_gamma   90.00
#
_symmetry.space_group_name_H-M   'P 1'
#
loop_
_entity.id
_entity.type
_entity.pdbx_description
1 polymer ?
#
loop_
_entity_poly.entity_id
_entity_poly.type
_entity_poly.pdbx_seq_one_letter_code
_entity_poly.pdbx_strand_id
1 'polypeptide(L)' 'MEKIYADLIKKGKKTIEDVPKTLREKVQAILGQETTD' A
#
# COMPACT_ATOMS: atom_id res chain seq x y z
N MET A 1 -0.82 -6.42 8.25
CA MET A 1 -1.93 -5.58 7.74
C MET A 1 -1.47 -4.67 6.61
N GLU A 2 -0.40 -3.91 6.78
CA GLU A 2 0.14 -2.95 5.81
C GLU A 2 0.50 -3.59 4.45
N LYS A 3 1.21 -4.71 4.47
CA LYS A 3 1.50 -5.51 3.25
C LYS A 3 0.24 -6.00 2.53
N ILE A 4 -0.83 -6.34 3.28
CA ILE A 4 -2.11 -6.77 2.69
C ILE A 4 -2.74 -5.61 1.91
N TYR A 5 -2.72 -4.40 2.49
CA TYR A 5 -3.20 -3.21 1.79
C TYR A 5 -2.34 -2.89 0.57
N ALA A 6 -1.02 -2.99 0.66
CA ALA A 6 -0.12 -2.81 -0.49
C ALA A 6 -0.43 -3.82 -1.61
N ASP A 7 -0.60 -5.10 -1.28
CA ASP A 7 -0.98 -6.14 -2.24
C ASP A 7 -2.36 -5.89 -2.88
N LEU A 8 -3.34 -5.45 -2.09
CA LEU A 8 -4.67 -5.12 -2.59
C LEU A 8 -4.65 -3.90 -3.51
N ILE A 9 -3.80 -2.91 -3.22
CA ILE A 9 -3.59 -1.74 -4.07
C ILE A 9 -2.91 -2.13 -5.38
N LYS A 10 -1.84 -2.94 -5.31
CA LYS A 10 -1.18 -3.49 -6.50
C LYS A 10 -2.13 -4.29 -7.39
N LYS A 11 -3.05 -5.03 -6.79
CA LYS A 11 -4.07 -5.82 -7.50
C LYS A 11 -5.27 -4.97 -7.98
N GLY A 12 -5.27 -3.65 -7.75
CA GLY A 12 -6.37 -2.76 -8.12
C GLY A 12 -7.67 -3.00 -7.35
N LYS A 13 -7.63 -3.77 -6.26
CA LYS A 13 -8.81 -4.09 -5.43
C LYS A 13 -9.12 -3.02 -4.38
N LYS A 14 -8.13 -2.18 -4.05
CA LYS A 14 -8.24 -1.06 -3.13
C LYS A 14 -7.38 0.10 -3.62
N THR A 15 -7.64 1.28 -3.08
CA THR A 15 -6.83 2.48 -3.29
C THR A 15 -6.11 2.87 -1.99
N ILE A 16 -5.16 3.79 -2.08
CA ILE A 16 -4.50 4.34 -0.88
C ILE A 16 -5.48 5.07 0.03
N GLU A 17 -6.63 5.49 -0.49
CA GLU A 17 -7.69 6.16 0.27
C GLU A 17 -8.40 5.20 1.22
N ASP A 18 -8.55 3.94 0.82
CA ASP A 18 -9.12 2.84 1.63
C ASP A 18 -8.20 2.39 2.78
N VAL A 19 -6.97 2.91 2.82
CA VAL A 19 -6.00 2.59 3.87
C VAL A 19 -6.19 3.57 5.04
N PRO A 20 -6.29 3.06 6.28
CA PRO A 20 -6.31 3.90 7.48
C PRO A 20 -5.12 4.85 7.51
N LYS A 21 -5.31 6.11 7.92
CA LYS A 21 -4.26 7.14 7.91
C LYS A 21 -2.98 6.70 8.62
N THR A 22 -3.08 5.96 9.72
CA THR A 22 -1.95 5.42 10.49
C THR A 22 -1.11 4.38 9.73
N LEU A 23 -1.67 3.79 8.66
CA LEU A 23 -1.01 2.79 7.83
C LEU A 23 -0.62 3.34 6.45
N ARG A 24 -1.15 4.50 6.03
CA ARG A 24 -0.89 5.08 4.70
C ARG A 24 0.59 5.28 4.44
N GLU A 25 1.32 5.89 5.38
CA GLU A 25 2.76 6.13 5.24
C GLU A 25 3.54 4.83 5.03
N LYS A 26 3.21 3.80 5.82
CA LYS A 26 3.90 2.51 5.73
C LYS A 26 3.54 1.74 4.47
N VAL A 27 2.28 1.82 4.03
CA VAL A 27 1.83 1.25 2.75
C VAL A 27 2.50 1.97 1.56
N GLN A 28 2.61 3.30 1.60
CA GLN A 28 3.33 4.05 0.58
C GLN A 28 4.83 3.70 0.56
N ALA A 29 5.46 3.51 1.72
CA ALA A 29 6.85 3.07 1.79
C ALA A 29 7.07 1.69 1.16
N ILE A 30 6.16 0.74 1.39
CA ILE A 30 6.20 -0.60 0.78
C ILE A 30 6.01 -0.50 -0.74
N LEU A 31 5.01 0.25 -1.20
CA LEU A 31 4.73 0.41 -2.64
C LEU A 31 5.91 1.10 -3.36
N GLY A 32 6.52 2.12 -2.73
CA GLY A 32 7.67 2.82 -3.27
C GLY A 32 8.93 1.94 -3.35
N GLN A 33 9.20 1.11 -2.35
CA GLN A 33 10.35 0.19 -2.34
C GLN A 33 10.26 -0.87 -3.44
N GLU A 34 9.08 -1.40 -3.74
CA GLU A 34 8.92 -2.41 -4.79
C GLU A 34 8.96 -1.84 -6.22
N THR A 35 9.02 -0.52 -6.42
CA THR A 35 9.09 0.08 -7.77
C THR A 35 10.53 0.36 -8.23
N THR A 36 11.53 -0.11 -7.48
CA THR A 36 12.97 0.12 -7.77
C THR A 36 13.69 -1.14 -8.31
N ASP A 37 12.96 -2.15 -8.80
CA ASP A 37 13.53 -3.32 -9.50
C ASP A 37 13.04 -3.40 -10.95
#